data_AF-A0A6A6NIM8-F1
#
_entry.id   AF-A0A6A6NIM8-F1
#
_cell.length_a   1.000
_cell.length_b   1.000
_cell.length_c   1.000
_cell.angle_alpha   90.00
_cell.angle_beta   90.00
_cell.angle_gamma   90.00
#
_symmetry.space_group_name_H-M   'P 1'
#
loop_
_entity.id
_entity.type
_entity.pdbx_description
1 polymer ?
#
loop_
_entity_poly.entity_id
_entity_poly.type
_entity_poly.pdbx_seq_one_letter_code
_entity_poly.pdbx_strand_id
1 'polypeptide(L)'
;MRSTMIQNRVLLFAIVRHFETAFWNLICIFVYAHHCPEKLDLVVGVPALLETLFDGCIWQVVQLRRNVEWFNAQLKRSESSWKGRTGSSFRSTFQEEAWKRYNRRMQEEYEEEMERVERIRRMQSVFNRERNKHKRSYESWRQNGSGAYHQHFQRDDWSGKTPYTEAEIKKAFRAKAKEFHPDQNQDNKEFYEAKFKEVMISYEAIKQERKDMKS
;
A
#
# COMPACT_ATOMS: atom_id res chain seq x y z
N MET A 1 5.04 -32.33 27.54
CA MET A 1 5.48 -31.84 26.22
C MET A 1 5.43 -32.89 25.11
N ARG A 2 5.84 -34.16 25.34
CA ARG A 2 5.77 -35.21 24.30
C ARG A 2 4.34 -35.70 23.98
N SER A 3 3.44 -35.73 24.97
CA SER A 3 2.04 -36.19 24.80
C SER A 3 1.17 -35.24 23.95
N THR A 4 1.33 -33.92 24.12
CA THR A 4 0.59 -32.90 23.34
C THR A 4 1.04 -32.85 21.87
N MET A 5 2.31 -33.13 21.58
CA MET A 5 2.80 -33.21 20.20
C MET A 5 2.27 -34.44 19.45
N ILE A 6 2.08 -35.57 20.13
CA ILE A 6 1.50 -36.78 19.52
C ILE A 6 0.02 -36.52 19.18
N GLN A 7 -0.73 -35.89 20.08
CA GLN A 7 -2.14 -35.54 19.83
C GLN A 7 -2.32 -34.52 18.70
N ASN A 8 -1.43 -33.53 18.58
CA ASN A 8 -1.45 -32.57 17.46
C ASN A 8 -1.19 -33.24 16.11
N ARG A 9 -0.31 -34.25 16.06
CA ARG A 9 -0.03 -34.99 14.81
C ARG A 9 -1.22 -35.84 14.40
N VAL A 10 -1.88 -36.52 15.35
CA VAL A 10 -3.09 -37.32 15.06
C VAL A 10 -4.23 -36.43 14.55
N LEU A 11 -4.42 -35.24 15.12
CA LEU A 11 -5.43 -34.28 14.66
C LEU A 11 -5.12 -33.78 13.24
N LEU A 12 -3.86 -33.44 12.94
CA LEU A 12 -3.44 -33.00 11.61
C LEU A 12 -3.66 -34.10 10.57
N PHE A 13 -3.32 -35.35 10.90
CA PHE A 13 -3.55 -36.51 10.03
C PHE A 13 -5.04 -36.77 9.79
N ALA A 14 -5.88 -36.61 10.81
CA ALA A 14 -7.33 -36.75 10.66
C ALA A 14 -7.92 -35.66 9.75
N ILE A 15 -7.49 -34.40 9.91
CA ILE A 15 -7.92 -33.28 9.08
C ILE A 15 -7.49 -33.49 7.62
N VAL A 16 -6.23 -33.85 7.38
CA VAL A 16 -5.69 -34.07 6.03
C VAL A 16 -6.44 -35.21 5.32
N ARG A 17 -6.68 -36.34 6.00
CA ARG A 17 -7.46 -37.45 5.41
C ARG A 17 -8.90 -37.07 5.10
N HIS A 18 -9.54 -36.25 5.93
CA HIS A 18 -10.90 -35.77 5.66
C HIS A 18 -10.97 -34.86 4.44
N PHE A 19 -9.96 -34.01 4.22
CA PHE A 19 -9.88 -33.19 3.01
C PHE A 19 -9.60 -34.03 1.76
N GLU A 20 -8.76 -35.06 1.86
CA GLU A 20 -8.51 -35.97 0.73
C GLU A 20 -9.76 -36.75 0.34
N THR A 21 -10.52 -37.30 1.28
CA THR A 21 -11.75 -38.04 0.94
C THR A 21 -12.83 -37.14 0.36
N ALA A 22 -12.99 -35.91 0.87
CA ALA A 22 -13.90 -34.93 0.31
C ALA A 22 -13.48 -34.52 -1.12
N PHE A 23 -12.18 -34.36 -1.36
CA PHE A 23 -11.63 -34.02 -2.68
C PHE A 23 -11.86 -35.15 -3.70
N TRP A 24 -11.60 -36.40 -3.35
CA TRP A 24 -11.86 -37.55 -4.22
C TRP A 24 -13.36 -37.76 -4.50
N ASN A 25 -14.21 -37.53 -3.50
CA ASN A 25 -15.67 -37.61 -3.69
C ASN A 25 -16.18 -36.52 -4.66
N LEU A 26 -15.67 -35.29 -4.54
CA LEU A 26 -16.01 -34.20 -5.48
C LEU A 26 -15.52 -34.48 -6.90
N ILE A 27 -14.32 -35.04 -7.05
CA ILE A 27 -13.80 -35.47 -8.35
C ILE A 27 -14.67 -36.57 -8.95
N CYS A 28 -15.09 -37.58 -8.17
CA CYS A 28 -15.98 -38.64 -8.64
C CYS A 28 -17.32 -38.09 -9.13
N ILE A 29 -17.93 -37.15 -8.41
CA ILE A 29 -19.19 -36.50 -8.82
C ILE A 29 -18.98 -35.70 -10.11
N PHE A 30 -17.87 -34.95 -10.22
CA PHE A 30 -17.56 -34.15 -11.40
C PHE A 30 -17.28 -35.00 -12.64
N VAL A 31 -16.52 -36.09 -12.48
CA VAL A 31 -16.23 -37.06 -13.56
C VAL A 31 -17.51 -37.77 -14.00
N TYR A 32 -18.37 -38.18 -13.07
CA TYR A 32 -19.64 -38.83 -13.38
C TYR A 32 -20.60 -37.88 -14.13
N ALA A 33 -20.64 -36.60 -13.73
CA ALA A 33 -21.42 -35.57 -14.41
C ALA A 33 -20.92 -35.27 -15.83
N HIS A 34 -19.61 -35.32 -16.06
CA HIS A 34 -19.02 -35.06 -17.38
C HIS A 34 -19.12 -36.26 -18.35
N HIS A 35 -19.23 -37.50 -17.87
CA HIS A 35 -19.23 -38.69 -18.72
C HIS A 35 -20.63 -39.18 -19.16
N CYS A 36 -21.73 -38.62 -18.64
CA CYS A 36 -23.09 -39.03 -19.02
C CYS A 36 -24.12 -37.86 -18.96
N PRO A 37 -24.16 -36.96 -19.97
CA PRO A 37 -25.15 -35.88 -20.01
C PRO A 37 -26.56 -36.32 -20.47
N GLU A 38 -26.74 -37.51 -21.07
CA GLU A 38 -28.00 -37.92 -21.74
C GLU A 38 -28.91 -38.88 -20.95
N LYS A 39 -28.63 -39.14 -19.66
CA LYS A 39 -29.51 -39.97 -18.80
C LYS A 39 -30.00 -39.25 -17.55
N LEU A 40 -30.27 -37.95 -17.66
CA LEU A 40 -30.81 -37.15 -16.54
C LEU A 40 -32.34 -37.20 -16.40
N ASP A 41 -33.07 -37.90 -17.29
CA ASP A 41 -34.54 -37.95 -17.27
C ASP A 41 -35.15 -39.31 -16.89
N LEU A 42 -34.41 -40.24 -16.26
CA LEU A 42 -35.01 -41.52 -15.85
C LEU A 42 -34.45 -42.14 -14.56
N VAL A 43 -34.35 -41.40 -13.45
CA VAL A 43 -34.33 -42.01 -12.10
C VAL A 43 -34.91 -41.03 -11.07
N VAL A 44 -36.12 -41.32 -10.57
CA VAL A 44 -36.80 -40.65 -9.43
C VAL A 44 -36.09 -40.91 -8.09
N GLY A 45 -34.75 -40.94 -8.06
CA GLY A 45 -33.97 -41.35 -6.89
C GLY A 45 -32.62 -40.65 -6.71
N VAL A 46 -32.16 -39.89 -7.70
CA VAL A 46 -30.92 -39.11 -7.60
C VAL A 46 -31.03 -37.91 -6.64
N PRO A 47 -32.16 -37.17 -6.56
CA PRO A 47 -32.30 -36.07 -5.59
C PRO A 47 -32.26 -36.54 -4.14
N ALA A 48 -32.93 -37.65 -3.82
CA ALA A 48 -33.00 -38.19 -2.45
C ALA A 48 -31.63 -38.71 -1.95
N LEU A 49 -30.82 -39.28 -2.85
CA LEU A 49 -29.45 -39.68 -2.50
C LEU A 49 -28.52 -38.48 -2.34
N LEU A 50 -28.71 -37.42 -3.13
CA LEU A 50 -27.94 -36.18 -2.96
C LEU A 50 -28.30 -35.43 -1.68
N GLU A 51 -29.58 -35.36 -1.31
CA GLU A 51 -30.03 -34.73 -0.05
C GLU A 51 -29.50 -35.46 1.17
N THR A 52 -29.57 -36.80 1.19
CA THR A 52 -29.03 -37.61 2.31
C THR A 52 -27.51 -37.54 2.42
N LEU A 53 -26.79 -37.47 1.31
CA LEU A 53 -25.34 -37.25 1.30
C LEU A 53 -24.96 -35.83 1.72
N PHE A 54 -25.78 -34.84 1.37
CA PHE A 54 -25.57 -33.44 1.77
C PHE A 54 -25.79 -33.25 3.28
N ASP A 55 -26.85 -33.83 3.83
CA ASP A 55 -27.12 -33.82 5.28
C ASP A 55 -26.05 -34.59 6.07
N GLY A 56 -25.55 -35.71 5.53
CA GLY A 56 -24.41 -36.43 6.07
C GLY A 56 -23.13 -35.58 6.11
N CYS A 57 -22.85 -34.83 5.05
CA CYS A 57 -21.71 -33.90 5.00
C CYS A 57 -21.88 -32.75 6.00
N ILE A 58 -23.08 -32.15 6.11
CA ILE A 58 -23.36 -31.08 7.08
C ILE A 58 -23.14 -31.58 8.50
N TRP A 59 -23.64 -32.78 8.83
CA TRP A 59 -23.47 -33.36 10.16
C TRP A 59 -21.99 -33.62 10.48
N GLN A 60 -21.20 -34.10 9.52
CA GLN A 60 -19.76 -34.28 9.69
C GLN A 60 -19.02 -32.93 9.89
N VAL A 61 -19.38 -31.89 9.13
CA VAL A 61 -18.82 -30.54 9.29
C VAL A 61 -19.17 -29.95 10.66
N VAL A 62 -20.41 -30.15 11.14
CA VAL A 62 -20.85 -29.69 12.47
C VAL A 62 -20.13 -30.44 13.59
N GLN A 63 -19.92 -31.76 13.46
CA GLN A 63 -19.13 -32.55 14.41
C GLN A 63 -17.66 -32.10 14.46
N LEU A 64 -17.05 -31.85 13.31
CA LEU A 64 -15.68 -31.32 13.22
C LEU A 64 -15.57 -29.95 13.89
N ARG A 65 -16.53 -29.06 13.67
CA ARG A 65 -16.56 -27.74 14.32
C ARG A 65 -16.63 -27.86 15.85
N ARG A 66 -17.48 -28.74 16.38
CA ARG A 66 -17.58 -28.99 17.83
C ARG A 66 -16.28 -29.53 18.41
N ASN A 67 -15.61 -30.44 17.70
CA ASN A 67 -14.31 -30.98 18.13
C ASN A 67 -13.20 -29.92 18.11
N VAL A 68 -13.18 -29.05 17.10
CA VAL A 68 -12.24 -27.91 16.99
C VAL A 68 -12.51 -26.87 18.06
N GLU A 69 -13.77 -26.57 18.38
CA GLU A 69 -14.16 -25.65 19.45
C GLU A 69 -13.77 -26.19 20.83
N TRP A 70 -13.99 -27.48 21.10
CA TRP A 70 -13.54 -28.14 22.33
C TRP A 70 -12.01 -28.15 22.44
N PHE A 71 -11.31 -28.45 21.36
CA PHE A 71 -9.84 -28.45 21.33
C PHE A 71 -9.27 -27.05 21.54
N ASN A 72 -9.87 -26.03 20.92
CA ASN A 72 -9.54 -24.63 21.16
C ASN A 72 -9.83 -24.21 22.61
N ALA A 73 -10.93 -24.68 23.18
CA ALA A 73 -11.25 -24.43 24.59
C ALA A 73 -10.21 -25.08 25.52
N GLN A 74 -9.72 -26.29 25.20
CA GLN A 74 -8.66 -26.94 25.95
C GLN A 74 -7.30 -26.26 25.75
N LEU A 75 -6.97 -25.81 24.54
CA LEU A 75 -5.78 -24.98 24.31
C LEU A 75 -5.81 -23.70 25.14
N LYS A 76 -6.93 -22.96 25.14
CA LYS A 76 -7.10 -21.75 25.97
C LYS A 76 -7.07 -22.04 27.48
N ARG A 77 -7.60 -23.19 27.91
CA ARG A 77 -7.54 -23.68 29.30
C ARG A 77 -6.10 -24.05 29.71
N SER A 78 -5.32 -24.59 28.78
CA SER A 78 -3.91 -24.92 29.02
C SER A 78 -3.01 -23.68 28.98
N GLU A 79 -3.29 -22.68 28.13
CA GLU A 79 -2.56 -21.41 28.14
C GLU A 79 -2.67 -20.70 29.50
N SER A 80 -3.85 -20.66 30.13
CA SER A 80 -4.02 -20.04 31.46
C SER A 80 -3.29 -20.79 32.58
N SER A 81 -3.09 -22.11 32.44
CA SER A 81 -2.39 -22.95 33.42
C SER A 81 -0.86 -22.72 33.44
N TRP A 82 -0.25 -22.41 32.28
CA TRP A 82 1.19 -22.14 32.19
C TRP A 82 1.48 -20.65 32.35
N LYS A 83 0.57 -19.76 31.91
CA LYS A 83 0.70 -18.31 32.06
C LYS A 83 0.52 -17.81 33.51
N GLY A 84 -0.03 -18.66 34.39
CA GLY A 84 -0.14 -18.41 35.84
C GLY A 84 0.89 -19.14 36.72
N ARG A 85 1.83 -19.93 36.17
CA ARG A 85 2.80 -20.72 36.97
C ARG A 85 4.27 -20.45 36.64
N THR A 86 4.57 -19.63 35.65
CA THR A 86 5.93 -19.11 35.48
C THR A 86 6.19 -18.16 36.64
N GLY A 87 7.08 -18.57 37.54
CA GLY A 87 7.39 -17.87 38.78
C GLY A 87 7.44 -16.36 38.57
N SER A 88 6.73 -15.64 39.44
CA SER A 88 7.03 -14.25 39.77
C SER A 88 8.44 -14.21 40.34
N SER A 89 9.42 -14.37 39.46
CA SER A 89 10.83 -14.23 39.73
C SER A 89 11.01 -12.75 40.00
N PHE A 90 11.11 -12.38 41.28
CA PHE A 90 11.49 -11.06 41.81
C PHE A 90 11.84 -10.05 40.71
N ARG A 91 10.85 -9.54 39.99
CA ARG A 91 11.03 -8.29 39.26
C ARG A 91 10.99 -7.29 40.39
N SER A 92 12.17 -6.82 40.81
CA SER A 92 12.25 -5.92 41.94
C SER A 92 11.29 -4.75 41.68
N THR A 93 10.64 -4.24 42.72
CA THR A 93 9.74 -3.07 42.61
C THR A 93 10.40 -1.94 41.82
N PHE A 94 11.72 -1.80 41.94
CA PHE A 94 12.56 -0.91 41.15
C PHE A 94 12.55 -1.19 39.63
N GLN A 95 12.72 -2.45 39.20
CA GLN A 95 12.66 -2.82 37.78
C GLN A 95 11.25 -2.67 37.20
N GLU A 96 10.22 -2.93 38.00
CA GLU A 96 8.84 -2.75 37.59
C GLU A 96 8.49 -1.26 37.46
N GLU A 97 8.94 -0.42 38.38
CA GLU A 97 8.83 1.04 38.26
C GLU A 97 9.64 1.57 37.08
N ALA A 98 10.85 1.08 36.83
CA ALA A 98 11.66 1.50 35.69
C ALA A 98 10.95 1.17 34.36
N TRP A 99 10.35 -0.01 34.26
CA TRP A 99 9.56 -0.42 33.09
C TRP A 99 8.28 0.41 32.94
N LYS A 100 7.56 0.70 34.03
CA LYS A 100 6.39 1.59 34.00
C LYS A 100 6.75 3.02 33.59
N ARG A 101 7.86 3.55 34.09
CA ARG A 101 8.37 4.89 33.72
C ARG A 101 8.80 4.92 32.25
N TYR A 102 9.42 3.86 31.74
CA TYR A 102 9.76 3.75 30.31
C TYR A 102 8.52 3.71 29.43
N ASN A 103 7.56 2.83 29.73
CA ASN A 103 6.31 2.77 28.97
C ASN A 103 5.52 4.07 29.05
N ARG A 104 5.56 4.74 30.21
CA ARG A 104 4.93 6.05 30.40
C ARG A 104 5.59 7.13 29.53
N ARG A 105 6.92 7.24 29.54
CA ARG A 105 7.64 8.17 28.65
C ARG A 105 7.36 7.88 27.18
N MET A 106 7.35 6.60 26.79
CA MET A 106 7.01 6.19 25.43
C MET A 106 5.58 6.60 25.02
N GLN A 107 4.64 6.57 25.96
CA GLN A 107 3.26 6.97 25.73
C GLN A 107 3.10 8.51 25.69
N GLU A 108 3.75 9.20 26.62
CA GLU A 108 3.76 10.67 26.71
C GLU A 108 4.42 11.28 25.47
N GLU A 109 5.56 10.75 25.00
CA GLU A 109 6.22 11.17 23.76
C GLU A 109 5.30 10.98 22.53
N TYR A 110 4.54 9.87 22.49
CA TYR A 110 3.58 9.62 21.42
C TYR A 110 2.39 10.60 21.48
N GLU A 111 1.87 10.87 22.67
CA GLU A 111 0.77 11.82 22.89
C GLU A 111 1.21 13.26 22.53
N GLU A 112 2.41 13.68 22.94
CA GLU A 112 2.99 14.98 22.59
C GLU A 112 3.22 15.14 21.07
N GLU A 113 3.68 14.09 20.40
CA GLU A 113 3.87 14.10 18.95
C GLU A 113 2.52 14.15 18.21
N MET A 114 1.53 13.38 18.68
CA MET A 114 0.16 13.45 18.15
C MET A 114 -0.43 14.85 18.33
N GLU A 115 -0.25 15.49 19.48
CA GLU A 115 -0.66 16.87 19.70
C GLU A 115 0.09 17.86 18.80
N ARG A 116 1.39 17.67 18.59
CA ARG A 116 2.20 18.50 17.69
C ARG A 116 1.68 18.41 16.26
N VAL A 117 1.43 17.19 15.77
CA VAL A 117 0.88 16.93 14.44
C VAL A 117 -0.52 17.53 14.32
N GLU A 118 -1.36 17.40 15.36
CA GLU A 118 -2.69 18.02 15.35
C GLU A 118 -2.63 19.55 15.35
N ARG A 119 -1.70 20.17 16.09
CA ARG A 119 -1.48 21.62 16.04
C ARG A 119 -1.06 22.06 14.63
N ILE A 120 -0.14 21.33 14.00
CA ILE A 120 0.27 21.57 12.61
C ILE A 120 -0.93 21.43 11.66
N ARG A 121 -1.70 20.35 11.78
CA ARG A 121 -2.88 20.09 10.94
C ARG A 121 -3.96 21.16 11.12
N ARG A 122 -4.21 21.61 12.35
CA ARG A 122 -5.12 22.71 12.65
C ARG A 122 -4.65 24.03 12.04
N MET A 123 -3.35 24.34 12.14
CA MET A 123 -2.80 25.53 11.50
C MET A 123 -2.88 25.45 9.97
N GLN A 124 -2.61 24.29 9.38
CA GLN A 124 -2.77 24.05 7.94
C GLN A 124 -4.22 24.21 7.48
N SER A 125 -5.21 23.78 8.28
CA SER A 125 -6.62 23.96 7.94
C SER A 125 -7.05 25.43 8.00
N VAL A 126 -6.54 26.21 8.96
CA VAL A 126 -6.73 27.66 9.04
C VAL A 126 -6.11 28.36 7.83
N PHE A 127 -4.86 28.04 7.49
CA PHE A 127 -4.17 28.61 6.33
C PHE A 127 -4.89 28.27 5.01
N ASN A 128 -5.31 27.02 4.85
CA ASN A 128 -6.08 26.59 3.67
C ASN A 128 -7.45 27.29 3.59
N ARG A 129 -8.12 27.51 4.74
CA ARG A 129 -9.38 28.25 4.81
C ARG A 129 -9.19 29.70 4.35
N GLU A 130 -8.12 30.35 4.79
CA GLU A 130 -7.84 31.74 4.43
C GLU A 130 -7.47 31.88 2.94
N ARG A 131 -6.67 30.94 2.41
CA ARG A 131 -6.37 30.86 0.98
C ARG A 131 -7.64 30.68 0.15
N ASN A 132 -8.56 29.82 0.59
CA ASN A 132 -9.81 29.56 -0.11
C ASN A 132 -10.77 30.75 -0.09
N LYS A 133 -10.76 31.59 0.96
CA LYS A 133 -11.52 32.86 0.97
C LYS A 133 -11.00 33.83 -0.07
N HIS A 134 -9.69 34.04 -0.14
CA HIS A 134 -9.07 34.94 -1.12
C HIS A 134 -9.35 34.48 -2.55
N LYS A 135 -9.19 33.17 -2.79
CA LYS A 135 -9.51 32.55 -4.08
C LYS A 135 -10.99 32.74 -4.47
N ARG A 136 -11.93 32.44 -3.57
CA ARG A 136 -13.37 32.67 -3.80
C ARG A 136 -13.72 34.12 -4.02
N SER A 137 -13.09 35.05 -3.29
CA SER A 137 -13.30 36.49 -3.47
C SER A 137 -12.90 36.90 -4.88
N TYR A 138 -11.70 36.54 -5.32
CA TYR A 138 -11.22 36.83 -6.67
C TYR A 138 -12.12 36.21 -7.76
N GLU A 139 -12.51 34.95 -7.60
CA GLU A 139 -13.40 34.27 -8.54
C GLU A 139 -14.83 34.83 -8.52
N SER A 140 -15.30 35.33 -7.39
CA SER A 140 -16.58 36.03 -7.26
C SER A 140 -16.53 37.41 -7.91
N TRP A 141 -15.48 38.21 -7.71
CA TRP A 141 -15.27 39.47 -8.43
C TRP A 141 -15.21 39.26 -9.95
N ARG A 142 -14.55 38.18 -10.41
CA ARG A 142 -14.50 37.78 -11.82
C ARG A 142 -15.87 37.41 -12.39
N GLN A 143 -16.73 36.77 -11.60
CA GLN A 143 -18.04 36.27 -12.04
C GLN A 143 -19.18 37.28 -11.87
N ASN A 144 -19.07 38.19 -10.90
CA ASN A 144 -20.14 39.09 -10.48
C ASN A 144 -19.90 40.56 -10.85
N GLY A 145 -18.73 40.89 -11.42
CA GLY A 145 -18.50 42.18 -12.08
C GLY A 145 -19.42 42.31 -13.28
N SER A 146 -20.42 43.18 -13.17
CA SER A 146 -21.37 43.57 -14.22
C SER A 146 -20.68 43.71 -15.59
N GLY A 147 -21.14 42.91 -16.55
CA GLY A 147 -20.59 42.88 -17.90
C GLY A 147 -20.72 44.22 -18.63
N ALA A 148 -19.59 44.76 -19.05
CA ALA A 148 -19.39 45.57 -20.25
C ALA A 148 -17.89 45.92 -20.30
N TYR A 149 -17.23 45.75 -21.44
CA TYR A 149 -15.81 46.05 -21.68
C TYR A 149 -14.79 45.00 -21.16
N HIS A 150 -14.88 43.77 -21.67
CA HIS A 150 -13.62 43.11 -22.07
C HIS A 150 -13.28 43.65 -23.46
N GLN A 151 -12.61 44.81 -23.47
CA GLN A 151 -11.83 45.24 -24.61
C GLN A 151 -10.86 44.09 -24.87
N HIS A 152 -11.06 43.39 -25.99
CA HIS A 152 -10.20 42.33 -26.45
C HIS A 152 -8.87 42.96 -26.84
N PHE A 153 -8.08 43.41 -25.86
CA PHE A 153 -6.66 43.57 -26.05
C PHE A 153 -6.20 42.19 -26.48
N GLN A 154 -5.74 42.13 -27.73
CA GLN A 154 -4.86 41.10 -28.22
C GLN A 154 -3.68 41.16 -27.25
N ARG A 155 -3.78 40.36 -26.19
CA ARG A 155 -2.79 40.31 -25.14
C ARG A 155 -1.69 39.50 -25.78
N ASP A 156 -0.83 40.19 -26.51
CA ASP A 156 0.34 39.61 -27.14
C ASP A 156 1.00 38.71 -26.09
N ASP A 157 1.09 37.44 -26.47
CA ASP A 157 1.60 36.35 -25.65
C ASP A 157 2.82 36.80 -24.85
N TRP A 158 2.64 37.05 -23.56
CA TRP A 158 3.76 37.24 -22.61
C TRP A 158 4.56 35.94 -22.43
N SER A 159 4.18 34.85 -23.10
CA SER A 159 5.07 33.74 -23.41
C SER A 159 5.28 33.64 -24.91
N GLY A 160 5.86 34.69 -25.49
CA GLY A 160 6.57 34.63 -26.76
C GLY A 160 7.71 33.62 -26.64
N LYS A 161 7.39 32.33 -26.74
CA LYS A 161 8.36 31.28 -27.06
C LYS A 161 8.70 31.41 -28.53
N THR A 162 9.30 32.54 -28.92
CA THR A 162 10.10 32.57 -30.13
C THR A 162 11.18 31.51 -29.95
N PRO A 163 11.35 30.57 -30.88
CA PRO A 163 12.40 29.56 -30.75
C PRO A 163 13.74 30.27 -30.60
N TYR A 164 14.47 29.95 -29.53
CA TYR A 164 15.78 30.56 -29.25
C TYR A 164 16.65 30.53 -30.50
N THR A 165 17.24 31.67 -30.84
CA THR A 165 18.08 31.77 -32.02
C THR A 165 19.34 30.92 -31.83
N GLU A 166 19.93 30.42 -32.91
CA GLU A 166 21.14 29.56 -32.79
C GLU A 166 22.30 30.28 -32.06
N ALA A 167 22.36 31.60 -32.18
CA ALA A 167 23.31 32.46 -31.48
C ALA A 167 23.09 32.45 -29.96
N GLU A 168 21.84 32.49 -29.49
CA GLU A 168 21.50 32.46 -28.06
C GLU A 168 21.82 31.11 -27.43
N ILE A 169 21.50 30.01 -28.12
CA ILE A 169 21.80 28.65 -27.67
C ILE A 169 23.32 28.45 -27.56
N LYS A 170 24.08 28.89 -28.58
CA LYS A 170 25.55 28.86 -28.53
C LYS A 170 26.13 29.73 -27.41
N LYS A 171 25.52 30.89 -27.14
CA LYS A 171 25.94 31.79 -26.06
C LYS A 171 25.70 31.16 -24.68
N ALA A 172 24.53 30.57 -24.46
CA ALA A 172 24.19 29.87 -23.21
C ALA A 172 25.10 28.64 -23.00
N PHE A 173 25.35 27.86 -24.06
CA PHE A 173 26.28 26.74 -24.02
C PHE A 173 27.70 27.18 -23.63
N ARG A 174 28.23 28.24 -24.26
CA ARG A 174 29.57 28.77 -23.93
C ARG A 174 29.68 29.23 -22.48
N ALA A 175 28.63 29.86 -21.95
CA ALA A 175 28.61 30.30 -20.55
C ALA A 175 28.66 29.10 -19.59
N LYS A 176 27.84 28.07 -19.85
CA LYS A 176 27.80 26.86 -19.03
C LYS A 176 29.06 26.01 -19.15
N ALA A 177 29.62 25.89 -20.36
CA ALA A 177 30.89 25.18 -20.58
C ALA A 177 32.06 25.83 -19.84
N LYS A 178 32.06 27.17 -19.69
CA LYS A 178 33.07 27.88 -18.90
C LYS A 178 32.87 27.67 -17.40
N GLU A 179 31.63 27.70 -16.92
CA GLU A 179 31.26 27.49 -15.52
C GLU A 179 31.63 26.08 -15.03
N PHE A 180 31.41 25.06 -15.86
CA PHE A 180 31.68 23.65 -15.53
C PHE A 180 32.99 23.12 -16.12
N HIS A 181 33.94 24.01 -16.48
CA HIS A 181 35.22 23.57 -17.03
C HIS A 181 36.05 22.86 -15.94
N PRO A 182 36.56 21.63 -16.19
CA PRO A 182 37.26 20.84 -15.18
C PRO A 182 38.55 21.49 -14.67
N ASP A 183 39.13 22.41 -15.45
CA ASP A 183 40.33 23.17 -15.07
C ASP A 183 40.05 24.32 -14.07
N GLN A 184 38.81 24.84 -14.03
CA GLN A 184 38.43 25.95 -13.13
C GLN A 184 37.95 25.47 -11.75
N ASN A 185 37.48 24.23 -11.63
CA ASN A 185 36.93 23.67 -10.39
C ASN A 185 37.61 22.33 -10.05
N GLN A 186 38.88 22.40 -9.65
CA GLN A 186 39.72 21.23 -9.39
C GLN A 186 39.29 20.46 -8.12
N ASP A 187 38.59 21.13 -7.22
CA ASP A 187 38.21 20.67 -5.89
C ASP A 187 37.18 19.53 -5.92
N ASN A 188 36.38 19.44 -7.00
CA ASN A 188 35.34 18.41 -7.17
C ASN A 188 35.22 17.95 -8.64
N LYS A 189 36.36 17.53 -9.20
CA LYS A 189 36.53 17.19 -10.62
C LYS A 189 35.43 16.29 -11.20
N GLU A 190 35.01 15.26 -10.48
CA GLU A 190 34.01 14.28 -10.97
C GLU A 190 32.62 14.90 -11.17
N PHE A 191 32.20 15.79 -10.26
CA PHE A 191 30.91 16.47 -10.35
C PHE A 191 30.84 17.42 -11.54
N TYR A 192 31.91 18.21 -11.74
CA TYR A 192 32.01 19.16 -12.86
C TYR A 192 32.13 18.43 -14.21
N GLU A 193 32.83 17.30 -14.26
CA GLU A 193 32.90 16.46 -15.47
C GLU A 193 31.53 15.87 -15.85
N ALA A 194 30.76 15.38 -14.87
CA ALA A 194 29.41 14.87 -15.11
C ALA A 194 28.47 15.99 -15.62
N LYS A 195 28.52 17.18 -15.01
CA LYS A 195 27.73 18.34 -15.43
C LYS A 195 28.13 18.85 -16.81
N PHE A 196 29.43 18.82 -17.15
CA PHE A 196 29.91 19.18 -18.47
C PHE A 196 29.38 18.22 -19.56
N LYS A 197 29.37 16.90 -19.29
CA LYS A 197 28.78 15.90 -20.19
C LYS A 197 27.28 16.11 -20.37
N GLU A 198 26.55 16.43 -19.31
CA GLU A 198 25.12 16.74 -19.36
C GLU A 198 24.83 17.97 -20.25
N VAL A 199 25.64 19.03 -20.13
CA VAL A 199 25.54 20.23 -20.96
C VAL A 199 25.80 19.92 -22.43
N MET A 200 26.77 19.04 -22.75
CA MET A 200 27.05 18.59 -24.11
C MET A 200 25.87 17.82 -24.72
N ILE A 201 25.33 16.84 -24.00
CA ILE A 201 24.19 16.03 -24.46
C ILE A 201 22.97 16.90 -24.71
N SER A 202 22.69 17.84 -23.80
CA SER A 202 21.55 18.77 -23.92
C SER A 202 21.68 19.66 -25.16
N TYR A 203 22.89 20.13 -25.48
CA TYR A 203 23.15 20.95 -26.66
C TYR A 203 22.95 20.17 -27.96
N GLU A 204 23.41 18.92 -28.02
CA GLU A 204 23.23 18.04 -29.17
C GLU A 204 21.75 17.71 -29.41
N ALA A 205 21.00 17.41 -28.36
CA ALA A 205 19.56 17.17 -28.43
C ALA A 205 18.80 18.39 -29.00
N ILE A 206 19.05 19.60 -28.47
CA ILE A 206 18.44 20.84 -28.97
C ILE A 206 18.80 21.11 -30.43
N LYS A 207 20.03 20.78 -30.84
CA LYS A 207 20.47 20.95 -32.24
C LYS A 207 19.75 19.98 -33.17
N GLN A 208 19.51 18.75 -32.72
CA GLN A 208 18.83 17.71 -33.49
C GLN A 208 17.32 18.01 -33.63
N GLU A 209 16.64 18.38 -32.54
CA GLU A 209 15.22 18.79 -32.56
C GLU A 209 14.97 19.90 -33.59
N ARG A 210 15.89 20.88 -33.67
CA ARG A 210 15.78 21.97 -34.65
C ARG A 210 16.06 21.55 -36.09
N LYS A 211 16.87 20.51 -36.30
CA LYS A 211 17.14 19.96 -37.62
C LYS A 211 15.92 19.18 -38.11
N ASP A 212 15.32 18.40 -37.22
CA ASP A 212 14.14 17.58 -37.52
C ASP A 212 12.90 18.45 -37.78
N MET A 213 12.75 19.59 -37.09
CA MET A 213 11.71 20.58 -37.38
C MET A 213 11.83 21.29 -38.75
N LYS A 214 13.02 21.27 -39.37
CA LYS A 214 13.28 21.92 -40.66
C LYS A 214 13.26 20.95 -41.85
N SER A 215 13.26 19.65 -41.58
CA SER A 215 13.18 18.58 -42.59
C SER A 215 11.73 18.25 -42.93
#